data_AF-A0A9D7XMV9-F1
#
_entry.id   AF-A0A9D7XMV9-F1
#
_cell.length_a   1.000
_cell.length_b   1.000
_cell.length_c   1.000
_cell.angle_alpha   90.00
_cell.angle_beta   90.00
_cell.angle_gamma   90.00
#
_symmetry.space_group_name_H-M   'P 1'
#
loop_
_entity.id
_entity.type
_entity.pdbx_description
1 polymer ?
#
loop_
_entity_poly.entity_id
_entity_poly.type
_entity_poly.pdbx_seq_one_letter_code
_entity_poly.pdbx_strand_id
1 'polypeptide(L)'
;MLLVLIGWFAFQSVQLFEERGALSASREAQEPQVQNSSKLRASLDAMARETARLAKQGNANARLLIDELQKRGVTVNPDDNTASAAPVDK
;
A
#
# COMPACT_ATOMS: atom_id res chain seq x y z
N MET A 1 -16.72 47.30 -18.70
CA MET A 1 -17.24 45.91 -18.82
C MET A 1 -16.18 44.92 -19.26
N LEU A 2 -15.46 45.14 -20.38
CA LEU A 2 -14.45 44.20 -20.88
C LEU A 2 -13.26 43.93 -19.92
N LEU A 3 -12.75 44.98 -19.26
CA LEU A 3 -11.67 44.85 -18.25
C LEU A 3 -12.09 44.02 -17.02
N VAL A 4 -13.36 44.10 -16.62
CA VAL A 4 -13.90 43.34 -15.48
C VAL A 4 -13.97 41.85 -15.82
N LEU A 5 -14.37 41.52 -17.06
CA LEU A 5 -14.43 40.14 -17.53
C LEU A 5 -13.03 39.50 -17.62
N ILE A 6 -12.03 40.26 -18.09
CA ILE A 6 -10.64 39.79 -18.16
C ILE A 6 -10.07 39.54 -16.75
N GLY A 7 -10.31 40.47 -15.81
CA GLY A 7 -9.86 40.31 -14.43
C GLY A 7 -10.50 39.10 -13.74
N TRP A 8 -11.81 38.89 -13.94
CA TRP A 8 -12.53 37.73 -13.41
C TRP A 8 -12.01 36.41 -13.99
N PHE A 9 -11.75 36.36 -15.29
CA PHE A 9 -11.27 35.17 -15.97
C PHE A 9 -9.82 34.81 -15.56
N ALA A 10 -8.97 35.82 -15.38
CA ALA A 10 -7.63 35.64 -14.84
C ALA A 10 -7.68 35.11 -13.40
N PHE A 11 -8.58 35.65 -12.57
CA PHE A 11 -8.77 35.19 -11.19
C PHE A 11 -9.27 33.74 -11.11
N GLN A 12 -10.26 33.35 -11.93
CA GLN A 12 -10.69 31.95 -12.05
C GLN A 12 -9.58 31.02 -12.53
N SER A 13 -8.71 31.47 -13.43
CA SER A 13 -7.60 30.67 -13.95
C SER A 13 -6.53 30.40 -12.89
N VAL A 14 -6.28 31.35 -11.99
CA VAL A 14 -5.35 31.18 -10.88
C VAL A 14 -5.90 30.20 -9.84
N GLN A 15 -7.18 30.31 -9.46
CA GLN A 15 -7.82 29.34 -8.56
C GLN A 15 -7.75 27.91 -9.09
N LEU A 16 -8.01 27.73 -10.39
CA LEU A 16 -7.95 26.40 -11.02
C LEU A 16 -6.53 25.82 -11.04
N PHE A 17 -5.51 26.68 -11.13
CA PHE A 17 -4.11 26.27 -11.06
C PHE A 17 -3.70 25.85 -9.64
N GLU A 18 -4.19 26.57 -8.61
CA GLU A 18 -3.99 26.21 -7.20
C GLU A 18 -4.66 24.89 -6.85
N GLU A 19 -5.88 24.65 -7.33
CA GLU A 19 -6.60 23.37 -7.13
C GLU A 19 -5.86 22.18 -7.74
N ARG A 20 -5.27 22.35 -8.95
CA ARG A 20 -4.42 21.33 -9.57
C ARG A 20 -3.16 21.06 -8.76
N GLY A 21 -2.54 22.10 -8.20
CA GLY A 21 -1.40 21.97 -7.29
C GLY A 21 -1.76 21.18 -6.03
N ALA A 22 -2.90 21.46 -5.42
CA ALA A 22 -3.38 20.77 -4.22
C ALA A 22 -3.68 19.28 -4.48
N LEU A 23 -4.26 18.94 -5.63
CA LEU A 23 -4.50 17.54 -6.04
C LEU A 23 -3.20 16.79 -6.32
N SER A 24 -2.22 17.44 -6.97
CA SER A 24 -0.89 16.85 -7.20
C SER A 24 -0.16 16.59 -5.88
N ALA A 25 -0.16 17.57 -4.97
CA ALA A 25 0.43 17.44 -3.65
C ALA A 25 -0.23 16.33 -2.82
N SER A 26 -1.56 16.15 -2.92
CA SER A 26 -2.27 15.06 -2.26
C SER A 26 -1.89 13.68 -2.82
N ARG A 27 -1.67 13.57 -4.14
CA ARG A 27 -1.17 12.34 -4.76
C ARG A 27 0.27 12.03 -4.34
N GLU A 28 1.14 13.04 -4.37
CA GLU A 28 2.53 12.90 -3.90
C GLU A 28 2.60 12.53 -2.41
N ALA A 29 1.66 13.00 -1.59
CA ALA A 29 1.56 12.61 -0.18
C ALA A 29 1.10 11.15 0.02
N GLN A 30 0.40 10.55 -0.96
CA GLN A 30 -0.06 9.16 -0.90
C GLN A 30 1.02 8.16 -1.34
N GLU A 31 1.90 8.55 -2.26
CA GLU A 31 3.04 7.76 -2.75
C GLU A 31 3.89 7.13 -1.63
N PRO A 32 4.39 7.89 -0.62
CA PRO A 32 5.18 7.31 0.47
C PRO A 32 4.36 6.38 1.37
N GLN A 33 3.06 6.64 1.55
CA GLN A 33 2.19 5.80 2.37
C GLN A 33 1.97 4.43 1.73
N VAL A 34 1.75 4.40 0.41
CA VAL A 34 1.66 3.15 -0.36
C VAL A 34 2.98 2.40 -0.32
N GLN A 35 4.10 3.09 -0.52
CA GLN A 35 5.43 2.47 -0.48
C GLN A 35 5.75 1.89 0.91
N ASN A 36 5.41 2.61 1.98
CA ASN A 36 5.61 2.12 3.35
C ASN A 36 4.72 0.92 3.68
N SER A 37 3.47 0.91 3.19
CA SER A 37 2.56 -0.23 3.34
C SER A 37 3.06 -1.47 2.60
N SER A 38 3.62 -1.29 1.40
CA SER A 38 4.28 -2.35 0.63
C SER A 38 5.47 -2.95 1.38
N LYS A 39 6.37 -2.09 1.91
CA LYS A 39 7.51 -2.53 2.73
C LYS A 39 7.06 -3.31 3.97
N LEU A 40 6.07 -2.80 4.70
CA LEU A 40 5.51 -3.46 5.88
C LEU A 40 4.96 -4.84 5.52
N ARG A 41 4.21 -4.94 4.42
CA ARG A 41 3.68 -6.22 3.93
C ARG A 41 4.80 -7.20 3.60
N ALA A 42 5.86 -6.75 2.93
CA ALA A 42 7.02 -7.59 2.63
C ALA A 42 7.71 -8.10 3.92
N SER A 43 7.86 -7.26 4.94
CA SER A 43 8.42 -7.67 6.23
C SER A 43 7.52 -8.68 6.96
N LEU A 44 6.20 -8.47 6.96
CA LEU A 44 5.24 -9.41 7.55
C LEU A 44 5.27 -10.77 6.83
N ASP A 45 5.35 -10.77 5.50
CA ASP A 45 5.44 -11.98 4.70
C ASP A 45 6.73 -12.76 4.98
N ALA A 46 7.86 -12.06 5.09
CA ALA A 46 9.14 -12.68 5.45
C ALA A 46 9.09 -13.35 6.84
N MET A 47 8.50 -12.69 7.84
CA MET A 47 8.31 -13.26 9.18
C MET A 47 7.37 -14.47 9.16
N ALA A 48 6.28 -14.40 8.42
CA ALA A 48 5.34 -15.51 8.27
C ALA A 48 6.02 -16.73 7.64
N ARG A 49 6.78 -16.53 6.56
CA ARG A 49 7.54 -17.60 5.89
C ARG A 49 8.56 -18.24 6.83
N GLU A 50 9.34 -17.44 7.56
CA GLU A 50 10.34 -17.98 8.48
C GLU A 50 9.67 -18.72 9.66
N THR A 51 8.54 -18.20 10.16
CA THR A 51 7.74 -18.89 11.18
C THR A 51 7.22 -20.23 10.64
N ALA A 52 6.72 -20.27 9.41
CA ALA A 52 6.25 -21.49 8.78
C ALA A 52 7.39 -22.50 8.54
N ARG A 53 8.59 -22.02 8.18
CA ARG A 53 9.80 -22.86 8.11
C ARG A 53 10.15 -23.43 9.48
N LEU A 54 10.12 -22.61 10.52
CA LEU A 54 10.40 -23.04 11.89
C LEU A 54 9.37 -24.06 12.39
N ALA A 55 8.10 -23.89 12.02
CA ALA A 55 7.02 -24.84 12.29
C ALA A 55 7.23 -26.19 11.56
N LYS A 56 7.71 -26.15 10.31
CA LYS A 56 8.11 -27.35 9.55
C LYS A 56 9.31 -28.06 10.17
N GLN A 57 10.26 -27.33 10.74
CA GLN A 57 11.43 -27.88 11.45
C GLN A 57 11.09 -28.49 12.82
N GLY A 58 9.82 -28.43 13.26
CA GLY A 58 9.36 -29.07 14.49
C GLY A 58 9.22 -28.14 15.70
N ASN A 59 9.33 -26.82 15.51
CA ASN A 59 9.10 -25.87 16.58
C ASN A 59 7.61 -25.79 16.95
N ALA A 60 7.27 -26.21 18.17
CA ALA A 60 5.89 -26.28 18.66
C ALA A 60 5.21 -24.90 18.77
N ASN A 61 5.96 -23.86 19.17
CA ASN A 61 5.42 -22.50 19.29
C ASN A 61 5.10 -21.92 17.91
N ALA A 62 5.96 -22.16 16.91
CA ALA A 62 5.73 -21.71 15.55
C ALA A 62 4.54 -22.43 14.90
N ARG A 63 4.35 -23.73 15.16
CA ARG A 63 3.15 -24.47 14.73
C ARG A 63 1.88 -23.86 15.29
N LEU A 64 1.85 -23.58 16.60
CA LEU A 64 0.71 -22.95 17.26
C LEU A 64 0.36 -21.61 16.60
N LEU A 65 1.38 -20.82 16.24
CA LEU A 65 1.18 -19.54 15.56
C LEU A 65 0.59 -19.70 14.14
N ILE A 66 1.05 -20.69 13.37
CA ILE A 66 0.52 -21.00 12.04
C ILE A 66 -0.93 -21.53 12.13
N ASP A 67 -1.22 -22.36 13.12
CA ASP A 67 -2.57 -22.88 13.34
C ASP A 67 -3.56 -21.74 13.68
N GLU A 68 -3.15 -20.79 14.52
CA GLU A 68 -3.96 -19.59 14.81
C GLU A 68 -4.12 -18.67 13.60
N LEU A 69 -3.08 -18.52 12.77
CA LEU A 69 -3.18 -17.78 11.50
C LEU A 69 -4.15 -18.46 10.54
N GLN A 70 -4.10 -19.79 10.44
CA GLN A 70 -5.00 -20.57 9.60
C GLN A 70 -6.46 -20.47 10.09
N LYS A 71 -6.71 -20.49 11.40
CA LYS A 71 -8.05 -20.25 11.98
C LYS A 71 -8.60 -18.87 11.62
N ARG A 72 -7.73 -17.88 11.44
CA ARG A 72 -8.09 -16.51 11.01
C ARG A 72 -8.16 -16.35 9.48
N GLY A 73 -8.04 -17.45 8.73
CA GLY A 73 -8.10 -17.46 7.27
C GLY A 73 -6.80 -17.06 6.56
N VAL A 74 -5.69 -16.95 7.29
CA VAL A 74 -4.37 -16.65 6.72
C VAL A 74 -3.59 -17.95 6.57
N THR A 75 -3.59 -18.51 5.37
CA THR A 75 -2.77 -19.68 5.04
C THR A 75 -1.36 -19.24 4.66
N VAL A 76 -0.38 -19.65 5.45
CA VAL A 76 1.04 -19.34 5.20
C VAL A 76 1.71 -20.59 4.64
N ASN A 77 2.06 -20.56 3.36
CA ASN A 77 2.84 -21.64 2.74
C ASN A 77 4.30 -21.19 2.62
N PRO A 78 5.25 -21.84 3.32
CA PRO A 78 6.66 -21.40 3.34
C PRO A 78 7.38 -21.58 2.01
N ASP A 79 6.80 -22.34 1.07
CA ASP A 79 7.38 -22.58 -0.26
C ASP A 79 6.68 -21.76 -1.36
N ASP A 80 5.57 -21.09 -1.05
CA ASP A 80 4.89 -20.22 -2.02
C ASP A 80 5.61 -18.88 -2.11
N ASN A 81 6.40 -18.74 -3.18
CA ASN A 81 7.00 -17.46 -3.57
C ASN A 81 6.03 -16.55 -4.36
N THR A 82 4.73 -16.82 -4.35
CA THR A 82 3.73 -16.20 -5.26
C THR A 82 3.23 -14.82 -4.79
N ALA A 83 3.72 -14.27 -3.67
CA ALA A 83 3.31 -12.95 -3.18
C ALA A 83 4.01 -11.76 -3.86
N SER A 84 4.56 -11.94 -5.08
CA SER A 84 4.92 -10.85 -5.99
C SER A 84 3.88 -10.71 -7.12
N ALA A 85 2.59 -10.78 -6.80
CA ALA A 85 1.55 -10.29 -7.70
C ALA A 85 1.21 -8.85 -7.29
N ALA A 86 1.95 -7.92 -7.89
CA ALA A 86 1.59 -6.50 -7.97
C ALA A 86 0.12 -6.36 -8.41
N PRO A 87 -0.58 -5.27 -8.03
CA PRO A 87 -1.91 -5.03 -8.53
C PRO A 87 -1.85 -4.94 -10.06
N VAL A 88 -2.69 -5.74 -10.71
CA VAL A 88 -2.92 -5.73 -12.15
C VAL A 88 -3.42 -4.34 -12.52
N ASP A 89 -2.57 -3.59 -13.22
CA ASP A 89 -2.97 -2.46 -14.05
C ASP A 89 -4.14 -2.87 -14.98
N LYS A 90 -5.22 -2.10 -14.92
CA LYS A 90 -6.21 -1.98 -16.00
C LYS A 90 -6.60 -0.52 -16.14
#